data_AF-A0A1I7T6Q6-F1
#
_entry.id   AF-A0A1I7T6Q6-F1
#
_cell.length_a   1.000
_cell.length_b   1.000
_cell.length_c   1.000
_cell.angle_alpha   90.00
_cell.angle_beta   90.00
_cell.angle_gamma   90.00
#
_symmetry.space_group_name_H-M   'P 1'
#
loop_
_entity.id
_entity.type
_entity.pdbx_description
1 polymer ?
#
loop_
_entity_poly.entity_id
_entity_poly.type
_entity_poly.pdbx_seq_one_letter_code
_entity_poly.pdbx_strand_id
1 'polypeptide(L)'
;MFFAKVGGRLEIDFYATPKSITRFVKNAKGVDQTHVFTVCNGKNKAKCGFWLNTKTKKKVGPPTNYNKKKNLLIIPKVRALDAGTYRESPSENINVMIM
;
A
#
# COMPACT_ATOMS: atom_id res chain seq x y z
N MET A 1 4.96 11.31 7.25
CA MET A 1 3.52 11.08 7.53
C MET A 1 2.73 11.68 6.37
N PHE A 2 1.69 11.01 5.88
CA PHE A 2 0.87 11.46 4.74
C PHE A 2 -0.61 11.54 5.11
N PHE A 3 -1.32 12.45 4.46
CA PHE A 3 -2.74 12.68 4.64
C PHE A 3 -3.47 12.61 3.30
N ALA A 4 -4.66 12.03 3.30
CA ALA A 4 -5.56 12.07 2.15
C ALA A 4 -7.00 12.16 2.62
N LYS A 5 -7.88 12.72 1.79
CA LYS A 5 -9.33 12.64 2.02
C LYS A 5 -9.87 11.33 1.46
N VAL A 6 -10.94 10.78 2.03
CA VAL A 6 -11.65 9.63 1.44
C VAL A 6 -12.01 9.93 -0.02
N GLY A 7 -11.73 8.99 -0.93
CA GLY A 7 -11.90 9.14 -2.37
C GLY A 7 -10.81 9.96 -3.06
N GLY A 8 -9.94 10.63 -2.29
CA GLY A 8 -8.81 11.41 -2.78
C GLY A 8 -7.63 10.55 -3.22
N ARG A 9 -6.67 11.22 -3.85
CA ARG A 9 -5.41 10.62 -4.30
C ARG A 9 -4.38 10.65 -3.19
N LEU A 10 -3.73 9.52 -2.95
CA LEU A 10 -2.57 9.40 -2.06
C LEU A 10 -1.34 9.01 -2.86
N GLU A 11 -0.25 9.72 -2.60
CA GLU A 11 1.07 9.49 -3.17
C GLU A 11 2.05 9.32 -2.01
N ILE A 12 2.78 8.22 -2.02
CA ILE A 12 3.81 7.91 -1.00
C ILE A 12 5.11 7.67 -1.75
N ASP A 13 6.10 8.52 -1.53
CA ASP A 13 7.47 8.28 -1.92
C ASP A 13 8.20 7.42 -0.89
N PHE A 14 9.12 6.59 -1.38
CA PHE A 14 10.01 5.75 -0.57
C PHE A 14 11.45 6.13 -0.87
N TYR A 15 12.32 6.05 0.14
CA TYR A 15 13.74 6.40 -0.03
C TYR A 15 14.43 5.47 -1.05
N ALA A 16 14.21 4.16 -0.92
CA ALA A 16 14.71 3.16 -1.85
C ALA A 16 13.60 2.67 -2.79
N THR A 17 13.97 1.99 -3.88
CA THR A 17 13.02 1.34 -4.78
C THR A 17 12.56 -0.02 -4.22
N PRO A 18 11.34 -0.14 -3.63
CA PRO A 18 10.84 -1.40 -3.13
C PRO A 18 10.70 -2.50 -4.16
N LYS A 19 11.01 -3.73 -3.72
CA LYS A 19 10.50 -4.96 -4.35
C LYS A 19 9.05 -5.23 -3.93
N SER A 20 8.73 -4.91 -2.68
CA SER A 20 7.40 -5.02 -2.09
C SER A 20 7.19 -3.97 -1.02
N ILE A 21 5.94 -3.60 -0.80
CA ILE A 21 5.51 -2.66 0.24
C ILE A 21 4.54 -3.40 1.15
N THR A 22 4.75 -3.32 2.45
CA THR A 22 3.84 -3.87 3.47
C THR A 22 3.03 -2.74 4.09
N ARG A 23 1.75 -2.99 4.35
CA ARG A 23 0.93 -2.10 5.17
C ARG A 23 0.21 -2.84 6.28
N PHE A 24 0.05 -2.15 7.40
CA PHE A 24 -0.70 -2.59 8.58
C PHE A 24 -1.91 -1.69 8.69
N VAL A 25 -3.09 -2.25 8.44
CA VAL A 25 -4.36 -1.51 8.39
C VAL A 25 -5.42 -2.27 9.19
N LYS A 26 -6.50 -1.59 9.59
CA LYS A 26 -7.64 -2.24 10.22
C LYS A 26 -8.76 -2.48 9.21
N ASN A 27 -9.46 -3.61 9.33
CA ASN A 27 -10.70 -3.82 8.57
C ASN A 27 -11.90 -3.10 9.22
N ALA A 28 -13.08 -3.20 8.62
CA ALA A 28 -14.31 -2.58 9.12
C ALA A 28 -14.73 -3.03 10.53
N LYS A 29 -14.20 -4.15 11.04
CA LYS A 29 -14.43 -4.66 12.40
C LYS A 29 -13.33 -4.23 13.39
N GLY A 30 -12.42 -3.34 12.99
CA GLY A 30 -11.29 -2.90 13.82
C GLY A 30 -10.14 -3.91 13.95
N VAL A 31 -10.20 -5.03 13.22
CA VAL A 31 -9.19 -6.10 13.28
C VAL A 31 -8.00 -5.76 12.41
N ASP A 32 -6.79 -5.87 12.97
CA ASP A 32 -5.54 -5.62 12.27
C ASP A 32 -5.29 -6.63 11.15
N GLN A 33 -4.85 -6.10 10.01
CA GLN A 33 -4.54 -6.84 8.81
C GLN A 33 -3.19 -6.41 8.27
N THR A 34 -2.38 -7.39 7.88
CA THR A 34 -1.14 -7.16 7.14
C THR A 34 -1.40 -7.42 5.67
N HIS A 35 -1.15 -6.41 4.85
CA HIS A 35 -1.25 -6.50 3.40
C HIS A 35 0.12 -6.28 2.77
N VAL A 36 0.39 -6.96 1.65
CA VAL A 36 1.62 -6.80 0.88
C VAL A 36 1.28 -6.45 -0.57
N PHE A 37 1.90 -5.40 -1.09
CA PHE A 37 1.90 -5.02 -2.50
C PHE A 37 3.24 -5.38 -3.11
N THR A 38 3.23 -6.26 -4.11
CA THR A 38 4.46 -6.61 -4.85
C THR A 38 4.61 -5.68 -6.05
N VAL A 39 5.77 -5.03 -6.18
CA VAL A 39 6.07 -4.15 -7.31
C VAL A 39 6.30 -4.98 -8.58
N CYS A 40 5.63 -4.61 -9.66
CA CYS A 40 5.73 -5.33 -10.93
C CYS A 40 7.10 -5.14 -11.58
N ASN A 41 7.79 -6.22 -11.97
CA ASN A 41 9.11 -6.20 -12.62
C ASN A 41 9.14 -6.80 -14.03
N GLY A 42 7.97 -6.99 -14.65
CA GLY A 42 7.85 -7.60 -15.98
C GLY A 42 7.90 -9.13 -15.97
N LYS A 43 8.65 -9.74 -15.03
CA LYS A 43 8.75 -11.19 -14.85
C LYS A 43 7.65 -11.75 -13.92
N ASN A 44 7.06 -10.92 -13.07
CA ASN A 44 6.09 -11.32 -12.03
C ASN A 44 4.65 -10.85 -12.29
N LYS A 45 4.25 -10.67 -13.56
CA LYS A 45 2.96 -10.04 -13.95
C LYS A 45 1.73 -10.63 -13.24
N ALA A 46 1.68 -11.94 -13.01
CA ALA A 46 0.54 -12.59 -12.34
C ALA A 46 0.47 -12.33 -10.82
N LYS A 47 1.56 -11.87 -10.19
CA LYS A 47 1.74 -11.80 -8.73
C LYS A 47 2.05 -10.38 -8.21
N CYS A 48 1.81 -9.35 -9.02
CA CYS A 48 2.21 -7.96 -8.72
C CYS A 48 1.09 -6.96 -9.01
N GLY A 49 1.22 -5.73 -8.50
CA GLY A 49 0.30 -4.64 -8.84
C GLY A 49 -1.02 -4.65 -8.06
N PHE A 50 -1.13 -5.47 -7.02
CA PHE A 50 -2.29 -5.53 -6.15
C PHE A 50 -1.87 -5.86 -4.71
N TRP A 51 -2.73 -5.51 -3.74
CA TRP A 51 -2.53 -5.87 -2.35
C TRP A 51 -3.02 -7.30 -2.08
N LEU A 52 -2.21 -8.07 -1.38
CA LEU A 52 -2.58 -9.38 -0.85
C LEU A 52 -2.65 -9.33 0.66
N ASN A 53 -3.71 -9.87 1.24
CA ASN A 53 -3.74 -10.14 2.66
C ASN A 53 -2.82 -11.33 2.98
N THR A 54 -1.87 -11.14 3.90
CA THR A 54 -0.83 -12.16 4.14
C THR A 54 -1.37 -13.41 4.82
N LYS A 55 -2.45 -13.31 5.60
CA LYS A 55 -3.14 -14.45 6.24
C LYS A 55 -4.01 -15.20 5.25
N THR A 56 -4.93 -14.51 4.58
CA THR A 56 -5.96 -15.15 3.74
C THR A 56 -5.52 -15.39 2.30
N LYS A 57 -4.40 -14.79 1.88
CA LYS A 57 -3.88 -14.80 0.49
C LYS A 57 -4.85 -14.23 -0.56
N LYS A 58 -5.91 -13.54 -0.13
CA LYS A 58 -6.88 -12.91 -1.02
C LYS A 58 -6.41 -11.52 -1.45
N LYS A 59 -6.81 -11.13 -2.68
CA LYS A 59 -6.66 -9.75 -3.15
C LYS A 59 -7.56 -8.84 -2.33
N VAL A 60 -7.01 -7.72 -1.91
CA VAL A 60 -7.66 -6.71 -1.06
C VAL A 60 -7.24 -5.33 -1.52
N GLY A 61 -7.69 -4.30 -0.82
CA GLY A 61 -7.22 -2.94 -1.08
C GLY A 61 -7.87 -2.28 -2.30
N PRO A 62 -7.61 -0.98 -2.49
CA PRO A 62 -7.97 -0.26 -3.69
C PRO A 62 -6.99 -0.59 -4.82
N PRO A 63 -7.34 -0.28 -6.08
CA PRO A 63 -6.37 -0.21 -7.16
C PRO A 63 -5.18 0.66 -6.74
N THR A 64 -3.97 0.17 -6.98
CA THR A 64 -2.74 0.84 -6.58
C THR A 64 -1.72 0.66 -7.67
N ASN A 65 -1.00 1.73 -8.01
CA ASN A 65 0.07 1.69 -8.99
C ASN A 65 1.40 2.08 -8.32
N TYR A 66 2.51 1.60 -8.89
CA TYR A 66 3.84 2.01 -8.44
C TYR A 66 4.62 2.60 -9.60
N ASN A 67 4.97 3.88 -9.48
CA ASN A 67 5.81 4.58 -10.43
C ASN A 67 7.29 4.38 -10.06
N LYS A 68 7.95 3.43 -10.73
CA LYS A 68 9.37 3.14 -10.52
C LYS A 68 10.32 4.29 -10.82
N LYS A 69 9.98 5.18 -11.74
CA LYS A 69 10.85 6.31 -12.11
C LYS A 69 10.87 7.37 -11.01
N LYS A 70 9.77 7.49 -10.26
CA LYS A 70 9.60 8.48 -9.19
C LYS A 70 9.62 7.87 -7.79
N ASN A 71 9.86 6.56 -7.68
CA ASN A 71 9.73 5.78 -6.45
C ASN A 71 8.44 6.05 -5.65
N LEU A 72 7.31 6.09 -6.37
CA LEU A 72 6.06 6.60 -5.83
C LEU A 72 4.96 5.54 -5.89
N LEU A 73 4.41 5.19 -4.73
CA LEU A 73 3.17 4.42 -4.62
C LEU A 73 1.98 5.35 -4.75
N ILE A 74 1.08 5.02 -5.66
CA ILE A 74 -0.08 5.83 -6.01
C ILE A 74 -1.34 5.02 -5.70
N ILE A 75 -2.16 5.54 -4.79
CA ILE A 75 -3.54 5.08 -4.57
C ILE A 75 -4.47 6.17 -5.09
N PRO A 76 -5.07 6.02 -6.28
CA PRO A 76 -5.83 7.11 -6.92
C PRO A 76 -7.08 7.54 -6.15
N LYS A 77 -7.72 6.58 -5.46
CA LYS A 77 -8.93 6.78 -4.65
C LYS A 77 -8.79 5.98 -3.37
N VAL A 78 -8.34 6.62 -2.30
CA VAL A 78 -8.19 5.97 -0.99
C VAL A 78 -9.54 5.75 -0.31
N ARG A 79 -9.64 4.75 0.54
CA ARG A 79 -10.82 4.48 1.39
C ARG A 79 -10.40 4.63 2.85
N ALA A 80 -11.32 4.92 3.77
CA ALA A 80 -10.99 5.06 5.19
C ALA A 80 -10.18 3.87 5.75
N LEU A 81 -10.48 2.65 5.31
CA LEU A 81 -9.78 1.41 5.71
C LEU A 81 -8.36 1.25 5.13
N ASP A 82 -7.90 2.20 4.31
CA ASP A 82 -6.52 2.22 3.80
C ASP A 82 -5.58 3.03 4.70
N ALA A 83 -6.09 3.62 5.78
CA ALA A 83 -5.30 4.28 6.82
C ALA A 83 -4.50 3.26 7.65
N GLY A 84 -3.31 3.65 8.06
CA GLY A 84 -2.40 2.79 8.80
C GLY A 84 -0.93 3.06 8.48
N THR A 85 -0.07 2.09 8.76
CA THR A 85 1.38 2.22 8.58
C THR A 85 1.82 1.46 7.34
N TYR A 86 2.57 2.14 6.47
CA TYR A 86 3.17 1.60 5.25
C TYR A 86 4.68 1.54 5.43
N ARG A 87 5.31 0.48 4.94
CA ARG A 87 6.76 0.32 5.00
C ARG A 87 7.29 -0.54 3.86
N GLU A 88 8.49 -0.25 3.40
CA GLU A 88 9.22 -1.07 2.45
C GLU A 88 10.30 -1.91 3.15
N SER A 89 10.87 -1.38 4.23
CA SER A 89 11.87 -1.99 5.11
C SER A 89 11.47 -1.80 6.58
N PRO A 90 12.01 -2.60 7.51
CA PRO A 90 11.75 -2.43 8.95
C PRO A 90 12.13 -1.05 9.50
N SER A 91 13.06 -0.35 8.84
CA SER A 91 13.58 0.96 9.22
C SER A 91 12.73 2.15 8.78
N GLU A 92 11.77 1.97 7.86
CA GLU A 92 10.96 3.05 7.30
C GLU A 92 9.48 2.85 7.66
N ASN A 93 8.95 3.62 8.61
CA ASN A 93 7.52 3.56 8.97
C ASN A 93 6.81 4.85 8.53
N ILE A 94 5.95 4.71 7.52
CA ILE A 94 5.17 5.80 6.96
C ILE A 94 3.74 5.70 7.48
N ASN A 95 3.36 6.62 8.37
CA ASN A 95 1.98 6.72 8.82
C ASN A 95 1.12 7.47 7.79
N VAL A 96 -0.03 6.87 7.45
CA VAL A 96 -1.04 7.40 6.54
C VAL A 96 -2.33 7.59 7.29
N MET A 97 -2.83 8.82 7.32
CA MET A 97 -4.13 9.18 7.86
C MET A 97 -5.11 9.51 6.73
N ILE A 98 -6.34 9.05 6.87
CA ILE A 98 -7.41 9.32 5.90
C ILE A 98 -8.56 10.01 6.62
N MET A 99 -8.92 11.20 6.12
CA MET A 99 -9.94 12.08 6.69
C MET A 99 -11.19 12.16 5.80
#